data_AF-A0A5B7A9Y2-F1
#
_entry.id   AF-A0A5B7A9Y2-F1
#
_cell.length_a   1.000
_cell.length_b   1.000
_cell.length_c   1.000
_cell.angle_alpha   90.00
_cell.angle_beta   90.00
_cell.angle_gamma   90.00
#
_symmetry.space_group_name_H-M   'P 1'
#
loop_
_entity.id
_entity.type
_entity.pdbx_description
1 polymer ?
#
loop_
_entity_poly.entity_id
_entity_poly.type
_entity_poly.pdbx_seq_one_letter_code
_entity_poly.pdbx_strand_id
1 'polypeptide(L)'
;MDFRLMGFDAPIFHILDAAADEAEKSSNAPTRTYVRDAKAMAATPADVKEYPNSYVFIIDMPGLKSGDIKVQVDDDNVLIISGERKREEEKEGGKYVRMERRVGKFMRKFVLPENANTDAISAACQDGVLTVTVDKKPPPEPKKPKTIEVKIA
;
A
#
# COMPACT_ATOMS: atom_id res chain seq x y z
N MET A 1 75.18 -19.07 9.36
CA MET A 1 74.82 -17.70 9.78
C MET A 1 73.31 -17.63 9.75
N ASP A 2 72.69 -17.75 10.93
CA ASP A 2 71.27 -17.45 11.14
C ASP A 2 71.03 -15.93 11.04
N PHE A 3 69.87 -15.51 10.53
CA PHE A 3 68.84 -14.82 11.32
C PHE A 3 67.58 -14.53 10.48
N ARG A 4 66.44 -15.00 11.01
CA ARG A 4 65.05 -14.64 10.70
C ARG A 4 64.80 -13.14 10.47
N LEU A 5 63.84 -12.82 9.59
CA LEU A 5 62.55 -12.20 9.93
C LEU A 5 61.64 -12.21 8.68
N MET A 6 60.64 -13.11 8.65
CA MET A 6 59.19 -12.81 8.71
C MET A 6 58.68 -11.86 7.61
N GLY A 7 57.72 -12.22 6.77
CA GLY A 7 56.81 -13.35 6.76
C GLY A 7 55.70 -13.04 5.77
N PHE A 8 55.00 -14.06 5.27
CA PHE A 8 53.60 -14.01 4.86
C PHE A 8 53.21 -15.44 4.51
N ASP A 9 52.78 -16.17 5.54
CA ASP A 9 52.03 -17.41 5.40
C ASP A 9 50.76 -17.12 4.60
N ALA A 10 50.48 -17.95 3.60
CA ALA A 10 49.16 -18.04 3.04
C ALA A 10 48.19 -18.59 4.11
N PRO A 11 46.92 -18.16 4.08
CA PRO A 11 45.94 -19.20 3.82
C PRO A 11 44.90 -18.73 2.80
N ILE A 12 44.84 -19.47 1.69
CA ILE A 12 43.78 -19.45 0.66
C ILE A 12 42.41 -19.89 1.22
N PHE A 13 42.30 -20.15 2.52
CA PHE A 13 41.08 -20.66 3.16
C PHE A 13 40.05 -19.59 3.58
N HIS A 14 40.29 -18.28 3.38
CA HIS A 14 39.30 -17.25 3.73
C HIS A 14 38.36 -16.81 2.60
N ILE A 15 38.48 -17.37 1.39
CA ILE A 15 37.64 -16.95 0.26
C ILE A 15 36.35 -17.80 0.13
N LEU A 16 36.27 -18.98 0.78
CA LEU A 16 35.05 -19.80 0.70
C LEU A 16 33.97 -19.47 1.73
N ASP A 17 34.30 -18.83 2.86
CA ASP A 17 33.29 -18.43 3.86
C ASP A 17 32.60 -17.08 3.54
N ALA A 18 33.22 -16.22 2.73
CA ALA A 18 32.62 -14.95 2.32
C ALA A 18 31.53 -15.12 1.23
N ALA A 19 31.49 -16.27 0.54
CA ALA A 19 30.48 -16.55 -0.49
C ALA A 19 29.19 -17.16 0.08
N ALA A 20 29.24 -17.72 1.31
CA ALA A 20 28.05 -18.24 1.98
C ALA A 20 27.28 -17.14 2.73
N ASP A 21 27.98 -16.11 3.22
CA ASP A 21 27.36 -15.02 4.02
C ASP A 21 26.74 -13.90 3.15
N GLU A 22 27.15 -13.78 1.88
CA GLU A 22 26.53 -12.88 0.88
C GLU A 22 25.25 -13.48 0.27
N ALA A 23 25.12 -14.81 0.26
CA ALA A 23 23.96 -15.50 -0.32
C ALA A 23 22.72 -15.41 0.60
N GLU A 24 22.89 -15.40 1.92
CA GLU A 24 21.78 -15.38 2.88
C GLU A 24 21.18 -13.97 3.11
N LYS A 25 21.94 -12.90 2.83
CA LYS A 25 21.46 -11.52 3.03
C LYS A 25 20.53 -11.01 1.92
N SER A 26 20.44 -11.75 0.81
CA SER A 26 19.68 -11.37 -0.39
C SER A 26 18.21 -11.83 -0.37
N SER A 27 17.85 -12.78 0.50
CA SER A 27 16.52 -13.44 0.47
C SER A 27 15.46 -12.72 1.31
N ASN A 28 15.87 -11.90 2.28
CA ASN A 28 14.96 -11.25 3.23
C ASN A 28 14.84 -9.73 3.06
N ALA A 29 15.49 -9.16 2.04
CA ALA A 29 15.35 -7.74 1.73
C ALA A 29 13.98 -7.50 1.07
N PRO A 30 13.16 -6.56 1.59
CA PRO A 30 11.88 -6.25 0.97
C PRO A 30 12.11 -5.75 -0.46
N THR A 31 11.26 -6.18 -1.38
CA THR A 31 11.36 -5.78 -2.78
C THR A 31 11.27 -4.25 -2.91
N ARG A 32 11.95 -3.69 -3.93
CA ARG A 32 11.95 -2.24 -4.18
C ARG A 32 10.53 -1.67 -4.32
N THR A 33 9.61 -2.45 -4.88
CA THR A 33 8.18 -2.10 -5.01
C THR A 33 7.52 -2.03 -3.64
N TYR A 34 7.73 -3.03 -2.78
CA TYR A 34 7.18 -3.04 -1.42
C TYR A 34 7.62 -1.82 -0.62
N VAL A 35 8.91 -1.48 -0.65
CA VAL A 35 9.45 -0.31 0.06
C VAL A 35 8.83 1.00 -0.45
N ARG A 36 8.65 1.13 -1.78
CA ARG A 36 8.00 2.32 -2.38
C ARG A 36 6.54 2.44 -1.95
N ASP A 37 5.81 1.33 -1.93
CA ASP A 37 4.40 1.32 -1.57
C ASP A 37 4.21 1.61 -0.08
N ALA A 38 5.03 1.02 0.80
CA ALA A 38 5.04 1.34 2.22
C ALA A 38 5.28 2.85 2.46
N LYS A 39 6.25 3.43 1.76
CA LYS A 39 6.52 4.88 1.82
C LYS A 39 5.35 5.71 1.27
N ALA A 40 4.68 5.25 0.21
CA ALA A 40 3.48 5.89 -0.35
C ALA A 40 2.35 5.92 0.67
N MET A 41 2.10 4.79 1.33
CA MET A 41 1.06 4.64 2.36
C MET A 41 1.32 5.51 3.58
N ALA A 42 2.52 5.46 4.15
CA ALA A 42 2.88 6.31 5.30
C ALA A 42 2.74 7.81 4.96
N ALA A 43 3.06 8.15 3.72
CA ALA A 43 2.99 9.48 3.13
C ALA A 43 1.63 10.11 2.84
N THR A 44 0.57 9.31 2.79
CA THR A 44 -0.74 9.74 2.26
C THR A 44 -1.73 9.75 3.41
N PRO A 45 -2.04 10.88 4.06
CA PRO A 45 -3.00 10.91 5.16
C PRO A 45 -4.37 10.39 4.71
N ALA A 46 -5.04 9.65 5.60
CA ALA A 46 -6.38 9.17 5.33
C ALA A 46 -7.15 8.89 6.63
N ASP A 47 -8.45 9.18 6.59
CA ASP A 47 -9.42 8.86 7.64
C ASP A 47 -10.47 7.89 7.12
N VAL A 48 -11.04 7.11 8.03
CA VAL A 48 -12.15 6.19 7.74
C VAL A 48 -13.27 6.46 8.74
N LYS A 49 -14.48 6.68 8.23
CA LYS A 49 -15.70 6.89 9.01
C LYS A 49 -16.68 5.78 8.69
N GLU A 50 -17.25 5.20 9.73
CA GLU A 50 -18.37 4.28 9.62
C GLU A 50 -19.68 5.02 9.92
N TYR A 51 -20.62 4.93 8.99
CA TYR A 51 -22.00 5.36 9.14
C TYR A 51 -22.91 4.12 9.23
N PRO A 52 -24.18 4.28 9.65
CA PRO A 52 -25.12 3.15 9.71
C PRO A 52 -25.25 2.39 8.38
N ASN A 53 -25.21 3.11 7.26
CA ASN A 53 -25.47 2.56 5.92
C ASN A 53 -24.24 2.57 4.98
N SER A 54 -23.09 3.11 5.41
CA SER A 54 -21.93 3.24 4.52
C SER A 54 -20.61 3.35 5.28
N TYR A 55 -19.52 3.12 4.57
CA TYR A 55 -18.15 3.44 4.96
C TYR A 55 -17.65 4.58 4.09
N VAL A 56 -17.05 5.61 4.71
CA VAL A 56 -16.52 6.78 4.03
C VAL A 56 -15.03 6.90 4.30
N PHE A 57 -14.24 6.87 3.23
CA PHE A 57 -12.79 7.03 3.25
C PHE A 57 -12.45 8.44 2.76
N ILE A 58 -11.67 9.18 3.52
CA ILE A 58 -11.27 10.56 3.20
C ILE A 58 -9.75 10.57 3.08
N ILE A 59 -9.21 10.93 1.92
CA ILE A 59 -7.79 10.80 1.61
C ILE A 59 -7.26 12.11 1.04
N ASP A 60 -6.16 12.60 1.61
CA ASP A 60 -5.49 13.79 1.11
C ASP A 60 -4.70 13.45 -0.16
N MET A 61 -5.17 13.99 -1.28
CA MET A 61 -4.59 13.82 -2.62
C MET A 61 -4.43 15.18 -3.32
N PRO A 62 -3.72 16.14 -2.70
CA PRO A 62 -3.65 17.48 -3.25
C PRO A 62 -3.04 17.47 -4.66
N GLY A 63 -3.45 18.39 -5.52
CA GLY A 63 -2.83 18.60 -6.84
C GLY A 63 -2.84 17.39 -7.78
N LEU A 64 -3.64 16.36 -7.52
CA LEU A 64 -3.96 15.29 -8.46
C LEU A 64 -5.28 15.64 -9.15
N LYS A 65 -5.36 15.39 -10.46
CA LYS A 65 -6.63 15.48 -11.19
C LYS A 65 -7.38 14.16 -11.03
N SER A 66 -8.68 14.16 -11.26
CA SER A 66 -9.51 12.94 -11.20
C SER A 66 -8.98 11.82 -12.09
N GLY A 67 -8.44 12.14 -13.27
CA GLY A 67 -7.83 11.16 -14.17
C GLY A 67 -6.50 10.56 -13.70
N ASP A 68 -5.85 11.18 -12.71
CA ASP A 68 -4.59 10.68 -12.12
C ASP A 68 -4.84 9.79 -10.89
N ILE A 69 -6.10 9.64 -10.47
CA ILE A 69 -6.51 8.87 -9.30
C ILE A 69 -7.17 7.58 -9.75
N LYS A 70 -6.72 6.46 -9.19
CA LYS A 70 -7.26 5.13 -9.43
C LYS A 70 -7.81 4.55 -8.13
N VAL A 71 -9.09 4.20 -8.14
CA VAL A 71 -9.78 3.51 -7.05
C VAL A 71 -10.20 2.13 -7.56
N GLN A 72 -9.79 1.08 -6.87
CA GLN A 72 -10.07 -0.31 -7.25
C GLN A 72 -10.38 -1.14 -6.02
N VAL A 73 -11.12 -2.23 -6.20
CA VAL A 73 -11.25 -3.28 -5.19
C VAL A 73 -10.57 -4.53 -5.75
N ASP A 74 -9.69 -5.12 -4.95
CA ASP A 74 -9.02 -6.38 -5.27
C ASP A 74 -9.88 -7.58 -4.84
N ASP A 75 -9.54 -8.78 -5.32
CA ASP A 75 -10.32 -10.01 -5.08
C ASP A 75 -10.44 -10.35 -3.58
N ASP A 76 -9.47 -9.94 -2.77
CA ASP A 76 -9.44 -10.10 -1.31
C ASP A 76 -10.28 -9.04 -0.56
N ASN A 77 -11.24 -8.40 -1.24
CA ASN A 77 -12.08 -7.32 -0.70
C ASN A 77 -11.27 -6.12 -0.17
N VAL A 78 -10.15 -5.81 -0.84
CA VAL A 78 -9.25 -4.72 -0.46
C VAL A 78 -9.50 -3.51 -1.35
N LEU A 79 -9.97 -2.41 -0.76
CA LEU A 79 -10.05 -1.10 -1.43
C LEU A 79 -8.65 -0.52 -1.59
N ILE A 80 -8.19 -0.42 -2.83
CA ILE A 80 -6.90 0.16 -3.21
C ILE A 80 -7.13 1.52 -3.86
N ILE A 81 -6.56 2.54 -3.25
CA ILE A 81 -6.60 3.92 -3.73
C ILE A 81 -5.18 4.32 -4.05
N SER A 82 -4.95 4.79 -5.27
CA SER A 82 -3.61 5.20 -5.71
C SER A 82 -3.66 6.39 -6.65
N GLY A 83 -2.58 7.16 -6.68
CA GLY A 83 -2.39 8.23 -7.65
C GLY A 83 -0.91 8.58 -7.74
N GLU A 84 -0.53 9.30 -8.79
CA GLU A 84 0.88 9.69 -8.97
C GLU A 84 0.99 11.16 -9.35
N ARG A 85 1.68 11.93 -8.51
CA ARG A 85 2.02 13.31 -8.86
C ARG A 85 3.38 13.31 -9.54
N LYS A 86 3.40 13.69 -10.81
CA LYS A 86 4.65 13.89 -11.55
C LYS A 86 5.31 15.21 -11.15
N ARG A 87 6.63 15.27 -11.27
CA ARG A 87 7.37 16.52 -11.16
C ARG A 87 7.09 17.34 -12.42
N GLU A 88 6.82 18.63 -12.29
CA GLU A 88 6.87 19.52 -13.44
C GLU A 88 8.31 19.64 -13.91
N GLU A 89 8.55 19.42 -15.21
CA GLU A 89 9.85 19.65 -15.82
C GLU A 89 10.21 21.13 -15.68
N GLU A 90 11.47 21.40 -15.35
CA GLU A 90 11.98 22.77 -15.25
C GLU A 90 11.90 23.42 -16.63
N LYS A 91 10.92 24.30 -16.82
CA LYS A 91 10.94 25.25 -17.93
C LYS A 91 12.08 26.23 -17.69
N GLU A 92 12.82 26.58 -18.73
CA GLU A 92 13.95 27.52 -18.67
C GLU A 92 13.52 28.82 -17.94
N GLY A 93 14.10 29.07 -16.76
CA GLY A 93 13.88 30.31 -16.01
C GLY A 93 13.66 30.19 -14.50
N GLY A 94 13.39 28.99 -13.96
CA GLY A 94 13.14 28.79 -12.52
C GLY A 94 14.12 27.83 -11.85
N LYS A 95 14.76 28.24 -10.74
CA LYS A 95 15.57 27.36 -9.87
C LYS A 95 14.82 27.07 -8.58
N TYR A 96 14.70 25.80 -8.20
CA TYR A 96 14.20 25.44 -6.87
C TYR A 96 15.17 25.92 -5.79
N VAL A 97 14.68 26.78 -4.90
CA VAL A 97 15.41 27.16 -3.67
C VAL A 97 15.20 26.11 -2.57
N ARG A 98 14.00 25.51 -2.52
CA ARG A 98 13.62 24.48 -1.56
C ARG A 98 12.47 23.63 -2.12
N MET A 99 12.46 22.35 -1.80
CA MET A 99 11.41 21.40 -2.20
C MET A 99 10.90 20.62 -0.99
N GLU A 100 9.67 20.90 -0.57
CA GLU A 100 9.00 20.18 0.53
C GLU A 100 7.80 19.38 0.05
N ARG A 101 7.19 19.82 -1.06
CA ARG A 101 6.05 19.16 -1.66
C ARG A 101 6.43 17.76 -2.11
N ARG A 102 5.67 16.78 -1.64
CA ARG A 102 5.83 15.39 -2.05
C ARG A 102 5.54 15.21 -3.54
N VAL A 103 6.42 14.47 -4.21
CA VAL A 103 6.29 14.02 -5.60
C VAL A 103 6.30 12.50 -5.62
N GLY A 104 5.61 11.90 -6.59
CA GLY A 104 5.52 10.46 -6.80
C GLY A 104 4.19 9.87 -6.33
N LYS A 105 4.23 8.59 -5.95
CA LYS A 105 3.06 7.77 -5.64
C LYS A 105 2.42 8.16 -4.30
N PHE A 106 1.11 8.34 -4.37
CA PHE A 106 0.15 8.37 -3.26
C PHE A 106 -0.58 7.04 -3.24
N MET A 107 -0.78 6.45 -2.07
CA MET A 107 -1.41 5.13 -1.97
C MET A 107 -2.05 4.91 -0.61
N ARG A 108 -3.21 4.25 -0.59
CA ARG A 108 -3.80 3.62 0.59
C ARG A 108 -4.47 2.30 0.22
N LYS A 109 -4.48 1.38 1.18
CA LYS A 109 -5.21 0.12 1.10
C LYS A 109 -6.05 -0.05 2.35
N PHE A 110 -7.31 -0.44 2.18
CA PHE A 110 -8.23 -0.71 3.27
C PHE A 110 -8.89 -2.05 3.03
N VAL A 111 -8.87 -2.93 4.02
CA VAL A 111 -9.67 -4.16 3.98
C VAL A 111 -11.12 -3.77 4.25
N LEU A 112 -12.01 -4.06 3.31
CA LEU A 112 -13.43 -3.78 3.47
C LEU A 112 -14.08 -4.87 4.33
N PRO A 113 -14.99 -4.49 5.24
CA PRO A 113 -15.82 -5.45 5.96
C PRO A 113 -16.71 -6.29 5.03
N GLU A 114 -17.17 -7.45 5.49
CA GLU A 114 -18.00 -8.37 4.68
C GLU A 114 -19.35 -7.76 4.26
N ASN A 115 -19.89 -6.89 5.10
CA ASN A 115 -21.13 -6.16 4.85
C ASN A 115 -20.94 -4.95 3.93
N ALA A 116 -19.73 -4.67 3.42
CA ALA A 116 -19.53 -3.66 2.39
C ALA A 116 -20.08 -4.15 1.04
N ASN A 117 -20.77 -3.27 0.32
CA ASN A 117 -21.27 -3.52 -1.03
C ASN A 117 -20.27 -2.97 -2.06
N THR A 118 -19.44 -3.86 -2.62
CA THR A 118 -18.40 -3.50 -3.59
C THR A 118 -18.96 -3.03 -4.94
N ASP A 119 -20.23 -3.34 -5.24
CA ASP A 119 -20.90 -2.90 -6.46
C ASP A 119 -21.42 -1.47 -6.34
N ALA A 120 -21.57 -0.96 -5.11
CA ALA A 120 -22.07 0.37 -4.79
C ALA A 120 -20.97 1.24 -4.17
N ILE A 121 -19.96 1.55 -5.00
CA ILE A 121 -18.86 2.44 -4.63
C ILE A 121 -18.96 3.73 -5.44
N SER A 122 -18.84 4.86 -4.74
CA SER A 122 -18.74 6.18 -5.35
C SER A 122 -17.48 6.90 -4.88
N ALA A 123 -16.92 7.76 -5.73
CA ALA A 123 -15.73 8.53 -5.42
C ALA A 123 -15.85 9.95 -5.97
N ALA A 124 -15.47 10.93 -5.16
CA ALA A 124 -15.41 12.34 -5.54
C ALA A 124 -14.12 12.96 -5.03
N CYS A 125 -13.44 13.74 -5.85
CA CYS A 125 -12.26 14.50 -5.45
C CYS A 125 -12.59 15.99 -5.55
N GLN A 126 -12.53 16.68 -4.42
CA GLN A 126 -12.80 18.11 -4.33
C GLN A 126 -11.72 18.79 -3.49
N ASP A 127 -11.20 19.91 -3.98
CA ASP A 127 -10.20 20.74 -3.28
C ASP A 127 -8.95 19.96 -2.81
N GLY A 128 -8.57 18.90 -3.54
CA GLY A 128 -7.43 18.06 -3.22
C GLY A 128 -7.71 16.95 -2.20
N VAL A 129 -8.96 16.73 -1.83
CA VAL A 129 -9.40 15.66 -0.93
C VAL A 129 -10.27 14.67 -1.70
N LEU A 130 -9.86 13.40 -1.71
CA LEU A 130 -10.64 12.30 -2.27
C LEU A 130 -11.55 11.72 -1.19
N THR A 131 -12.85 11.69 -1.47
CA THR A 131 -13.85 10.99 -0.66
C THR A 131 -14.34 9.77 -1.42
N VAL A 132 -14.17 8.58 -0.85
CA VAL A 132 -14.72 7.31 -1.38
C VAL A 132 -15.79 6.82 -0.43
N THR A 133 -16.99 6.57 -0.95
CA THR A 133 -18.11 6.04 -0.17
C THR A 133 -18.46 4.64 -0.66
N VAL A 134 -18.54 3.70 0.27
CA VAL A 134 -18.90 2.31 0.04
C VAL A 134 -20.17 2.02 0.82
N ASP A 135 -21.26 1.72 0.15
CA ASP A 135 -22.51 1.41 0.83
C ASP A 135 -22.43 0.07 1.55
N LYS A 136 -23.24 -0.10 2.59
CA LYS A 136 -23.41 -1.39 3.28
C LYS A 136 -24.48 -2.21 2.56
N LYS A 137 -24.27 -3.51 2.50
CA LYS A 137 -25.27 -4.49 2.07
C LYS A 137 -26.49 -4.39 2.99
N PRO A 138 -27.71 -4.53 2.45
CA PRO A 138 -28.91 -4.56 3.26
C PRO A 138 -28.81 -5.68 4.30
N PRO A 139 -29.32 -5.46 5.53
CA PRO A 139 -29.33 -6.49 6.55
C PRO A 139 -30.07 -7.73 6.03
N PRO A 140 -29.58 -8.94 6.33
CA PRO A 140 -30.23 -10.17 5.89
C PRO A 140 -31.67 -10.18 6.39
N GLU A 141 -32.61 -10.56 5.51
CA GLU A 141 -34.02 -10.69 5.89
C GLU A 141 -34.13 -11.61 7.13
N PRO A 142 -35.01 -11.28 8.10
CA PRO A 142 -35.20 -12.12 9.26
C PRO A 142 -35.62 -13.52 8.80
N LYS A 143 -34.74 -14.51 9.05
CA LYS A 143 -35.02 -15.90 8.69
C LYS A 143 -36.29 -16.31 9.43
N LYS A 144 -37.39 -16.51 8.70
CA LYS A 144 -38.61 -17.08 9.24
C LYS A 144 -38.27 -18.43 9.87
N PRO A 145 -38.78 -18.76 11.08
CA PRO A 145 -38.47 -20.03 11.72
C PRO A 145 -38.87 -21.17 10.79
N LYS A 146 -37.92 -22.06 10.48
CA LYS A 146 -38.20 -23.29 9.75
C LYS A 146 -38.78 -24.30 10.75
N THR A 147 -40.08 -24.53 10.71
CA THR A 147 -40.70 -25.64 11.43
C THR A 147 -40.27 -26.94 10.75
N ILE A 148 -39.60 -27.82 11.49
CA ILE A 148 -39.24 -29.16 11.01
C ILE A 148 -40.31 -30.12 11.50
N GLU A 149 -40.99 -30.80 10.59
CA GLU A 149 -41.93 -31.85 10.93
C GLU A 149 -41.17 -33.09 11.44
N VAL A 150 -41.49 -33.53 12.66
CA VAL A 150 -40.93 -34.76 13.23
C VAL A 150 -41.79 -35.93 12.77
N LYS A 151 -41.21 -36.82 11.96
CA LYS A 151 -41.84 -38.11 11.61
C LYS A 151 -41.53 -39.12 12.72
N ILE A 152 -42.58 -39.66 13.33
CA ILE A 152 -42.48 -40.79 14.26
C ILE A 152 -42.52 -42.07 13.43
N ALA A 153 -41.60 -43.00 13.71
CA ALA A 153 -41.51 -44.32 13.09
C ALA A 153 -42.38 -45.35 13.83
#